data_AF-A0A1G2HWC8-F1
#
_entry.id   AF-A0A1G2HWC8-F1
#
_cell.length_a   1.000
_cell.length_b   1.000
_cell.length_c   1.000
_cell.angle_alpha   90.00
_cell.angle_beta   90.00
_cell.angle_gamma   90.00
#
_symmetry.space_group_name_H-M   'P 1'
#
loop_
_entity.id
_entity.type
_entity.pdbx_description
1 polymer ?
#
loop_
_entity_poly.entity_id
_entity_poly.type
_entity_poly.pdbx_seq_one_letter_code
_entity_poly.pdbx_strand_id
1 'polypeptide(L)'
;MKNIEKAVYQYLKERNWDKNKPSDIAKSICIEAAELLEVFQWGNCNIEETKNNKEKMEEIKKELADVFIYGLNMSVLLGLDTKKIIIEKINYINKKYPASLVKKDNTDNFGFLNNSYYLKIKRRDRINNKKLIKK
;
A
#
# COMPACT_ATOMS: atom_id res chain seq x y z
N MET A 1 -6.34 -15.41 4.20
CA MET A 1 -6.92 -14.47 3.21
C MET A 1 -8.16 -15.04 2.55
N LYS A 2 -8.19 -16.31 2.12
CA LYS A 2 -9.38 -16.94 1.51
C LYS A 2 -10.73 -16.68 2.22
N ASN A 3 -10.78 -16.67 3.55
CA ASN A 3 -12.02 -16.38 4.28
C ASN A 3 -12.46 -14.91 4.14
N ILE A 4 -11.51 -13.98 4.13
CA ILE A 4 -11.76 -12.55 3.96
C ILE A 4 -12.14 -12.26 2.50
N GLU A 5 -11.43 -12.85 1.53
CA GLU A 5 -11.74 -12.71 0.10
C GLU A 5 -13.15 -13.20 -0.21
N LYS A 6 -13.60 -14.31 0.40
CA LYS A 6 -14.98 -14.79 0.30
C LYS A 6 -15.99 -13.81 0.91
N ALA A 7 -15.70 -13.28 2.10
CA ALA A 7 -16.57 -12.30 2.74
C ALA A 7 -16.71 -11.01 1.90
N VAL A 8 -15.60 -10.53 1.33
CA VAL A 8 -15.57 -9.39 0.41
C VAL A 8 -16.37 -9.68 -0.85
N TYR A 9 -16.19 -10.85 -1.46
CA TYR A 9 -16.97 -11.24 -2.64
C TYR A 9 -18.48 -11.24 -2.36
N GLN A 10 -18.88 -11.82 -1.22
CA GLN A 10 -20.27 -11.86 -0.80
C GLN A 10 -20.83 -10.45 -0.57
N TYR A 11 -20.07 -9.58 0.13
CA TYR A 11 -20.41 -8.18 0.35
C TYR A 11 -20.65 -7.42 -0.96
N LEU A 12 -19.79 -7.63 -1.96
CA LEU A 12 -19.91 -7.02 -3.29
C LEU A 12 -21.15 -7.54 -4.03
N LYS A 13 -21.37 -8.85 -4.01
CA LYS A 13 -22.50 -9.51 -4.66
C LYS A 13 -23.85 -9.03 -4.13
N GLU A 14 -24.00 -8.93 -2.80
CA GLU A 14 -25.23 -8.47 -2.15
C GLU A 14 -25.64 -7.05 -2.58
N ARG A 15 -24.66 -6.23 -2.97
CA ARG A 15 -24.86 -4.85 -3.42
C ARG A 15 -24.84 -4.71 -4.94
N ASN A 16 -24.68 -5.82 -5.67
CA ASN A 16 -24.49 -5.83 -7.12
C ASN A 16 -23.30 -4.93 -7.56
N TRP A 17 -22.29 -4.82 -6.69
CA TRP A 17 -21.05 -4.06 -6.92
C TRP A 17 -19.95 -4.92 -7.55
N ASP A 18 -20.20 -6.21 -7.75
CA ASP A 18 -19.35 -7.12 -8.51
C ASP A 18 -19.25 -6.77 -10.00
N LYS A 19 -20.03 -5.77 -10.45
CA LYS A 19 -20.03 -5.21 -11.80
C LYS A 19 -19.19 -3.93 -11.93
N ASN A 20 -18.60 -3.45 -10.84
CA ASN A 20 -17.79 -2.24 -10.86
C ASN A 20 -16.57 -2.42 -11.77
N LYS A 21 -16.23 -1.37 -12.54
CA LYS A 21 -15.05 -1.40 -13.40
C LYS A 21 -13.79 -1.30 -12.54
N PRO A 22 -12.69 -1.99 -12.90
CA PRO A 22 -11.42 -1.85 -12.19
C PRO A 22 -10.93 -0.39 -12.08
N SER A 23 -11.19 0.44 -13.10
CA SER A 23 -10.86 1.86 -13.06
C SER A 23 -11.56 2.62 -11.95
N ASP A 24 -12.79 2.22 -11.59
CA ASP A 24 -13.58 2.91 -10.57
C ASP A 24 -13.11 2.48 -9.17
N ILE A 25 -12.79 1.19 -9.00
CA ILE A 25 -12.17 0.69 -7.77
C ILE A 25 -10.82 1.37 -7.52
N ALA A 26 -10.01 1.57 -8.57
CA ALA A 26 -8.73 2.27 -8.46
C ALA A 26 -8.91 3.73 -7.99
N LYS A 27 -9.97 4.42 -8.45
CA LYS A 27 -10.29 5.77 -7.96
C LYS A 27 -10.69 5.72 -6.48
N SER A 28 -11.54 4.77 -6.08
CA SER A 28 -11.91 4.60 -4.67
C SER A 28 -10.68 4.38 -3.79
N ILE A 29 -9.75 3.50 -4.17
CA ILE A 29 -8.49 3.30 -3.43
C ILE A 29 -7.74 4.63 -3.23
N CYS A 30 -7.65 5.46 -4.27
CA CYS A 30 -6.99 6.77 -4.17
C CYS A 30 -7.73 7.75 -3.26
N ILE A 31 -9.06 7.74 -3.28
CA ILE A 31 -9.90 8.59 -2.43
C ILE A 31 -9.70 8.20 -0.97
N GLU A 32 -9.88 6.92 -0.60
CA GLU A 32 -9.70 6.48 0.79
C GLU A 32 -8.26 6.66 1.29
N ALA A 33 -7.28 6.52 0.40
CA ALA A 33 -5.88 6.81 0.75
C ALA A 33 -5.66 8.30 1.03
N ALA A 34 -6.42 9.19 0.39
CA ALA A 34 -6.40 10.62 0.67
C ALA A 34 -7.12 10.94 1.99
N GLU A 35 -8.22 10.27 2.31
CA GLU A 35 -8.89 10.40 3.62
C GLU A 35 -7.97 9.93 4.76
N LEU A 36 -7.28 8.79 4.58
CA LEU A 36 -6.26 8.35 5.55
C LEU A 36 -5.12 9.37 5.70
N LEU A 37 -4.73 10.06 4.63
CA LEU A 37 -3.72 11.11 4.68
C LEU A 37 -4.22 12.34 5.45
N GLU A 38 -5.50 12.67 5.32
CA GLU A 38 -6.13 13.82 5.99
C GLU A 38 -6.00 13.75 7.52
N VAL A 39 -6.02 12.55 8.09
CA VAL A 39 -5.79 12.31 9.53
C VAL A 39 -4.44 12.90 10.02
N PHE A 40 -3.47 13.09 9.12
CA PHE A 40 -2.16 13.65 9.42
C PHE A 40 -1.96 15.08 8.88
N GLN A 41 -2.97 15.70 8.27
CA GLN A 41 -2.85 16.99 7.56
C GLN A 41 -2.28 18.10 8.45
N TRP A 42 -2.72 18.17 9.71
CA TRP A 42 -2.39 19.28 10.63
C TRP A 42 -1.38 18.90 11.72
N GLY A 43 -0.72 17.75 11.62
CA GLY A 43 0.26 17.36 12.64
C GLY A 43 1.07 16.13 12.28
N ASN A 44 2.38 16.24 12.45
CA ASN A 44 3.29 15.10 12.41
C ASN A 44 3.33 14.47 13.80
N CYS A 45 2.86 13.22 13.91
CA CYS A 45 2.97 12.44 15.13
C CYS A 45 3.85 11.22 14.88
N ASN A 46 4.66 10.86 15.88
CA ASN A 46 5.38 9.60 15.88
C ASN A 46 4.45 8.45 16.29
N ILE A 47 4.91 7.20 16.16
CA ILE A 47 4.10 6.00 16.43
C ILE A 47 3.51 6.00 17.84
N GLU A 48 4.25 6.45 18.85
CA GLU A 48 3.80 6.45 20.24
C GLU A 48 2.73 7.52 20.48
N GLU A 49 2.96 8.74 19.98
CA GLU A 49 1.98 9.84 20.01
C GLU A 49 0.68 9.45 19.30
N THR A 50 0.79 8.81 18.12
CA THR A 50 -0.38 8.31 17.38
C THR A 50 -1.12 7.27 18.22
N LYS A 51 -0.44 6.27 18.77
CA LYS A 51 -1.06 5.20 19.57
C LYS A 51 -1.75 5.72 20.83
N ASN A 52 -1.21 6.77 21.44
CA ASN A 52 -1.76 7.36 22.66
C ASN A 52 -2.95 8.30 22.39
N ASN A 53 -3.17 8.71 21.14
CA ASN A 53 -4.33 9.49 20.73
C ASN A 53 -5.47 8.57 20.24
N LYS A 54 -6.47 8.35 21.10
CA LYS A 54 -7.59 7.44 20.83
C LYS A 54 -8.45 7.87 19.63
N GLU A 55 -8.74 9.16 19.52
CA GLU A 55 -9.57 9.72 18.44
C GLU A 55 -8.89 9.49 17.08
N LYS A 56 -7.62 9.89 16.99
CA LYS A 56 -6.80 9.67 15.79
C LYS A 56 -6.67 8.19 15.43
N MET A 57 -6.55 7.30 16.43
CA MET A 57 -6.49 5.85 16.17
C MET A 57 -7.79 5.29 15.59
N GLU A 58 -8.96 5.78 16.00
CA GLU A 58 -10.24 5.35 15.41
C GLU A 58 -10.40 5.87 13.99
N GLU A 59 -10.00 7.12 13.71
CA GLU A 59 -9.98 7.66 12.33
C GLU A 59 -9.03 6.86 11.43
N ILE A 60 -7.78 6.63 11.86
CA ILE A 60 -6.82 5.80 11.10
C ILE A 60 -7.40 4.43 10.82
N LYS A 61 -8.01 3.79 11.83
CA LYS A 61 -8.57 2.45 11.69
C LYS A 61 -9.71 2.41 10.68
N LYS A 62 -10.56 3.44 10.66
CA LYS A 62 -11.64 3.59 9.68
C LYS A 62 -11.06 3.72 8.26
N GLU A 63 -10.26 4.76 7.99
CA GLU A 63 -9.83 5.02 6.62
C GLU A 63 -8.82 3.97 6.11
N LEU A 64 -7.98 3.42 6.98
CA LEU A 64 -7.09 2.31 6.60
C LEU A 64 -7.87 1.04 6.27
N ALA A 65 -8.98 0.77 6.97
CA ALA A 65 -9.84 -0.35 6.63
C ALA A 65 -10.47 -0.15 5.24
N ASP A 66 -10.91 1.06 4.91
CA ASP A 66 -11.50 1.37 3.61
C ASP A 66 -10.48 1.20 2.47
N VAL A 67 -9.23 1.67 2.64
CA VAL A 67 -8.12 1.40 1.70
C VAL A 67 -7.94 -0.11 1.48
N PHE A 68 -7.94 -0.90 2.55
CA PHE A 68 -7.79 -2.35 2.45
C PHE A 68 -8.99 -3.02 1.79
N ILE A 69 -10.21 -2.60 2.10
CA ILE A 69 -11.44 -3.14 1.50
C ILE A 69 -11.44 -2.90 0.00
N TYR A 70 -11.17 -1.69 -0.48
CA TYR A 70 -11.12 -1.46 -1.93
C TYR A 70 -9.92 -2.15 -2.60
N GLY A 71 -8.78 -2.27 -1.92
CA GLY A 71 -7.67 -3.10 -2.38
C GLY A 71 -8.05 -4.57 -2.56
N LEU A 72 -8.82 -5.13 -1.61
CA LEU A 72 -9.37 -6.48 -1.68
C LEU A 72 -10.47 -6.61 -2.74
N ASN A 73 -11.32 -5.60 -2.91
CA ASN A 73 -12.33 -5.57 -3.97
C ASN A 73 -11.66 -5.74 -5.33
N MET A 74 -10.56 -5.01 -5.56
CA MET A 74 -9.79 -5.11 -6.79
C MET A 74 -9.25 -6.53 -7.01
N SER A 75 -8.61 -7.13 -6.00
CA SER A 75 -8.03 -8.47 -6.15
C SER A 75 -9.11 -9.52 -6.38
N VAL A 76 -10.19 -9.47 -5.61
CA VAL A 76 -11.33 -10.40 -5.72
C VAL A 76 -11.99 -10.31 -7.09
N LEU A 77 -12.29 -9.10 -7.58
CA LEU A 77 -12.98 -8.93 -8.87
C LEU A 77 -12.10 -9.28 -10.07
N LEU A 78 -10.78 -9.15 -9.93
CA LEU A 78 -9.82 -9.58 -10.95
C LEU A 78 -9.38 -11.05 -10.80
N GLY A 79 -9.90 -11.78 -9.81
CA GLY A 79 -9.53 -13.18 -9.57
C GLY A 79 -8.08 -13.40 -9.12
N LEU A 80 -7.48 -12.40 -8.48
CA LEU A 80 -6.12 -12.47 -7.97
C LEU A 80 -6.09 -13.12 -6.58
N ASP A 81 -5.11 -13.99 -6.32
CA ASP A 81 -4.80 -14.44 -4.95
C ASP A 81 -4.05 -13.32 -4.22
N THR A 82 -4.76 -12.63 -3.31
CA THR A 82 -4.25 -11.45 -2.61
C THR A 82 -2.99 -11.77 -1.81
N LYS A 83 -2.97 -12.92 -1.13
CA LYS A 83 -1.81 -13.34 -0.34
C LYS A 83 -0.61 -13.55 -1.24
N LYS A 84 -0.81 -14.25 -2.36
CA LYS A 84 0.26 -14.56 -3.31
C LYS A 84 0.88 -13.28 -3.87
N ILE A 85 0.08 -12.34 -4.38
CA ILE A 85 0.62 -11.11 -4.99
C ILE A 85 1.39 -10.24 -3.98
N ILE A 86 0.95 -10.19 -2.72
CA ILE A 86 1.65 -9.47 -1.64
C ILE A 86 2.99 -10.12 -1.34
N ILE A 87 3.02 -11.45 -1.14
CA ILE A 87 4.25 -12.19 -0.81
C ILE A 87 5.25 -12.12 -1.96
N GLU A 88 4.81 -12.28 -3.20
CA GLU A 88 5.66 -12.13 -4.39
C GLU A 88 6.26 -10.73 -4.46
N LYS A 89 5.45 -9.68 -4.19
CA LYS A 89 5.94 -8.31 -4.16
C LYS A 89 6.96 -8.07 -3.05
N ILE A 90 6.73 -8.59 -1.84
CA ILE A 90 7.69 -8.51 -0.72
C ILE A 90 9.00 -9.21 -1.07
N ASN A 91 8.95 -10.43 -1.63
CA ASN A 91 10.15 -11.18 -2.04
C ASN A 91 10.93 -10.44 -3.13
N TYR A 92 10.23 -9.85 -4.10
CA TYR A 92 10.84 -8.99 -5.12
C TYR A 92 11.52 -7.77 -4.48
N ILE A 93 10.85 -7.09 -3.54
CA ILE A 93 11.40 -5.93 -2.81
C ILE A 93 12.63 -6.35 -2.01
N ASN A 94 12.61 -7.48 -1.29
CA ASN A 94 13.74 -7.96 -0.49
C ASN A 94 14.98 -8.28 -1.33
N LYS A 95 14.79 -8.89 -2.51
CA LYS A 95 15.90 -9.13 -3.46
C LYS A 95 16.48 -7.83 -4.00
N LYS A 96 15.61 -6.84 -4.22
CA LYS A 96 15.95 -5.56 -4.83
C LYS A 96 16.55 -4.55 -3.85
N TYR A 97 16.06 -4.55 -2.62
CA TYR A 97 16.46 -3.68 -1.52
C TYR A 97 16.71 -4.53 -0.27
N PRO A 98 17.85 -5.25 -0.20
CA PRO A 98 18.20 -6.08 0.95
C PRO A 98 18.21 -5.27 2.25
N ALA A 99 17.70 -5.86 3.34
CA ALA A 99 17.60 -5.19 4.64
C ALA A 99 18.95 -4.64 5.13
N SER A 100 20.05 -5.35 4.90
CA SER A 100 21.42 -4.92 5.24
C SER A 100 21.82 -3.60 4.58
N LEU A 101 21.20 -3.24 3.46
CA LEU A 101 21.49 -2.03 2.71
C LEU A 101 20.48 -0.92 2.97
N VAL A 102 19.34 -1.19 3.59
CA VAL A 102 18.28 -0.18 3.83
C VAL A 102 17.92 0.01 5.29
N LYS A 103 18.53 -0.75 6.21
CA LYS A 103 18.35 -0.55 7.65
C LYS A 103 18.81 0.86 8.01
N LYS A 104 17.92 1.65 8.63
CA LYS A 104 18.29 2.90 9.29
C LYS A 104 19.00 2.55 10.59
N ASP A 105 20.22 3.06 10.78
CA ASP A 105 20.80 3.15 12.11
C ASP A 105 20.24 4.39 12.82
N ASN A 106 19.96 4.28 14.12
CA ASN A 106 19.32 5.33 14.92
C ASN A 106 20.15 6.64 15.03
N THR A 107 21.37 6.67 14.49
CA THR A 107 22.26 7.83 14.42
C THR A 107 22.13 8.64 13.12
N ASP A 108 21.46 8.11 12.09
CA ASP A 108 21.34 8.77 10.79
C ASP A 108 20.07 9.65 10.69
N ASN A 109 20.20 10.92 11.08
CA ASN A 109 19.19 11.96 10.86
C ASN A 109 18.88 12.22 9.36
N PHE A 110 19.70 11.71 8.44
CA PHE A 110 19.56 11.84 6.98
C PHE A 110 19.21 10.50 6.27
N GLY A 111 18.42 9.65 6.93
CA GLY A 111 18.17 8.30 6.45
C GLY A 111 17.54 8.18 5.05
N PHE A 112 17.83 7.05 4.42
CA PHE A 112 17.43 6.59 3.08
C PHE A 112 17.92 7.40 1.86
N LEU A 113 18.08 8.73 1.97
CA LEU A 113 18.48 9.58 0.85
C LEU A 113 19.98 9.52 0.55
N ASN A 114 20.83 9.29 1.57
CA ASN A 114 22.28 9.25 1.40
C ASN A 114 22.83 7.87 0.99
N ASN A 115 21.99 6.84 0.92
CA ASN A 115 22.46 5.55 0.44
C ASN A 115 22.60 5.58 -1.10
N SER A 116 23.79 5.96 -1.57
CA SER A 116 24.22 5.99 -2.97
C SER A 116 23.84 4.72 -3.74
N TYR A 117 23.81 3.57 -3.05
CA TYR A 117 23.40 2.30 -3.63
C TYR A 117 21.88 2.20 -3.89
N TYR A 118 21.04 2.61 -2.94
CA TYR A 118 19.58 2.67 -3.11
C TYR A 118 19.16 3.57 -4.28
N LEU A 119 19.79 4.75 -4.39
CA LEU A 119 19.54 5.67 -5.51
C LEU A 119 19.99 5.09 -6.86
N LYS A 120 21.10 4.34 -6.91
CA LYS A 120 21.59 3.67 -8.13
C LYS A 120 20.62 2.58 -8.61
N ILE A 121 20.09 1.76 -7.71
CA ILE A 121 19.07 0.73 -8.05
C ILE A 121 17.82 1.41 -8.61
N LYS A 122 17.26 2.37 -7.86
CA LYS A 122 16.02 3.07 -8.24
C LYS A 122 16.15 3.81 -9.58
N ARG A 123 17.32 4.39 -9.90
CA ARG A 123 17.61 4.98 -11.22
C ARG A 123 17.66 3.93 -12.32
N ARG A 124 18.33 2.79 -12.12
CA ARG A 124 18.40 1.69 -13.10
C ARG A 124 17.02 1.14 -13.45
N ASP A 125 16.14 0.97 -12.46
CA ASP A 125 14.79 0.45 -12.72
C ASP A 125 13.91 1.43 -13.49
N ARG A 126 13.98 2.74 -13.17
CA ARG A 126 13.26 3.77 -13.92
C ARG A 126 13.66 3.77 -15.39
N ILE A 127 14.94 3.53 -15.68
CA ILE A 127 15.45 3.43 -17.05
C ILE A 127 14.94 2.15 -17.73
N ASN A 128 14.98 1.00 -17.04
CA ASN A 128 14.50 -0.27 -17.60
C ASN A 128 12.98 -0.27 -17.85
N ASN A 129 12.17 0.27 -16.95
CA ASN A 129 10.72 0.41 -17.15
C ASN A 129 10.37 1.36 -18.31
N LYS A 130 11.13 2.45 -18.50
CA LYS A 130 10.94 3.34 -19.67
C LYS A 130 11.25 2.67 -21.01
N LYS A 131 12.13 1.67 -21.04
CA LYS A 131 12.43 0.90 -22.27
C LYS A 131 11.32 -0.11 -22.62
N LEU A 132 10.61 -0.63 -21.62
CA LEU A 132 9.50 -1.58 -21.80
C LEU A 132 8.21 -0.92 -22.31
N ILE A 133 7.99 0.37 -21.99
CA ILE A 133 6.80 1.14 -22.40
C ILE A 133 6.93 1.74 -23.83
N LYS A 134 8.13 1.69 -24.42
CA LYS A 134 8.42 2.21 -25.77
C LYS A 134 8.42 1.13 -26.87
N LYS A 135 7.91 -0.07 -26.59
CA LYS A 135 7.64 -1.14 -27.56
C LYS A 135 6.16 -1.42 -27.57
#